data_AF-A0ABD6IS15-F1
#
_entry.id   AF-A0ABD6IS15-F1
#
_cell.length_a   1.000
_cell.length_b   1.000
_cell.length_c   1.000
_cell.angle_alpha   90.00
_cell.angle_beta   90.00
_cell.angle_gamma   90.00
#
_symmetry.space_group_name_H-M   'P 1'
#
loop_
_entity.id
_entity.type
_entity.pdbx_description
1 polymer ?
#
loop_
_entity_poly.entity_id
_entity_poly.type
_entity_poly.pdbx_seq_one_letter_code
_entity_poly.pdbx_strand_id
1 'polypeptide(L)'
;MPAAALKPKPSPTQSTAQHPVLFDSPYEPAAKRPLPAGRPREWYVSHNRRLKAMRLAIALLDSGVYLPDQARDDTIRGTAETIGMRPPSDTTCHMVRAFMRYSR
;
A
#
# COMPACT_ATOMS: atom_id res chain seq x y z
N MET A 1 -46.39 8.87 34.70
CA MET A 1 -45.27 7.97 34.28
C MET A 1 -45.02 8.21 32.79
N PRO A 2 -43.95 8.89 32.34
CA PRO A 2 -43.65 8.98 30.92
C PRO A 2 -42.68 7.87 30.49
N ALA A 3 -43.05 7.16 29.42
CA ALA A 3 -42.24 6.12 28.80
C ALA A 3 -41.06 6.74 28.04
N ALA A 4 -39.85 6.22 28.30
CA ALA A 4 -38.63 6.66 27.63
C ALA A 4 -38.62 6.18 26.17
N ALA A 5 -38.55 7.13 25.23
CA ALA A 5 -38.39 6.85 23.81
C ALA A 5 -36.98 6.30 23.54
N LEU A 6 -36.92 5.07 23.00
CA LEU A 6 -35.69 4.42 22.59
C LEU A 6 -35.11 5.13 21.35
N LYS A 7 -33.84 5.52 21.42
CA LYS A 7 -33.11 6.17 20.32
C LYS A 7 -32.96 5.18 19.14
N PRO A 8 -33.13 5.62 17.88
CA PRO A 8 -32.98 4.74 16.73
C PRO A 8 -31.53 4.27 16.56
N LYS A 9 -31.39 3.01 16.12
CA LYS A 9 -30.16 2.28 15.81
C LYS A 9 -29.28 3.07 14.83
N PRO A 10 -27.94 3.10 14.98
CA PRO A 10 -27.08 3.82 14.06
C PRO A 10 -27.23 3.26 12.65
N SER A 11 -27.33 4.17 11.68
CA SER A 11 -27.52 3.88 10.25
C SER A 11 -26.44 2.93 9.73
N PRO A 12 -26.76 2.06 8.75
CA PRO A 12 -25.78 1.17 8.14
C PRO A 12 -24.65 2.01 7.52
N THR A 13 -23.41 1.57 7.72
CA THR A 13 -22.21 2.13 7.08
C THR A 13 -22.53 2.37 5.60
N GLN A 14 -22.54 3.64 5.18
CA GLN A 14 -22.87 4.00 3.80
C GLN A 14 -21.91 3.26 2.88
N SER A 15 -22.49 2.37 2.06
CA SER A 15 -21.75 1.59 1.08
C SER A 15 -21.07 2.55 0.10
N THR A 16 -19.76 2.44 -0.03
CA THR A 16 -18.96 3.12 -1.06
C THR A 16 -19.36 2.72 -2.49
N ALA A 17 -20.31 1.79 -2.67
CA ALA A 17 -20.82 1.39 -3.97
C ALA A 17 -21.54 2.50 -4.76
N GLN A 18 -22.03 3.56 -4.13
CA GLN A 18 -22.82 4.61 -4.81
C GLN A 18 -22.05 5.91 -5.11
N HIS A 19 -20.89 6.12 -4.48
CA HIS A 19 -20.01 7.23 -4.82
C HIS A 19 -18.60 6.66 -4.90
N PRO A 20 -17.96 6.68 -6.09
CA PRO A 20 -16.56 6.33 -6.17
C PRO A 20 -15.81 7.25 -5.22
N VAL A 21 -15.20 6.65 -4.20
CA VAL A 21 -14.36 7.41 -3.29
C VAL A 21 -13.19 7.96 -4.11
N LEU A 22 -12.56 9.04 -3.66
CA LEU A 22 -11.42 9.63 -4.39
C LEU A 22 -10.30 8.60 -4.68
N PHE A 23 -10.28 7.49 -3.94
CA PHE A 23 -9.41 6.32 -4.12
C PHE A 23 -9.80 5.38 -5.26
N ASP A 24 -11.02 5.42 -5.78
CA ASP A 24 -11.47 4.57 -6.91
C ASP A 24 -11.07 5.16 -8.27
N SER A 25 -10.58 6.41 -8.29
CA SER A 25 -9.98 7.01 -9.48
C SER A 25 -8.62 6.36 -9.77
N PRO A 26 -8.21 6.19 -11.04
CA PRO A 26 -6.86 5.72 -11.37
C PRO A 26 -5.81 6.57 -10.65
N TYR A 27 -4.96 5.93 -9.85
CA TYR A 27 -3.89 6.63 -9.15
C TYR A 27 -2.88 7.19 -10.15
N GLU A 28 -2.81 8.51 -10.26
CA GLU A 28 -1.75 9.16 -11.03
C GLU A 28 -0.48 9.30 -10.19
N PRO A 29 0.68 8.77 -10.66
CA PRO A 29 1.94 8.92 -9.93
C PRO A 29 2.32 10.39 -9.78
N ALA A 30 2.64 10.81 -8.55
CA ALA A 30 3.18 12.14 -8.31
C ALA A 30 4.42 12.42 -9.17
N ALA A 31 4.53 13.66 -9.67
CA ALA A 31 5.67 14.10 -10.46
C ALA A 31 6.98 13.86 -9.72
N LYS A 32 7.88 13.08 -10.32
CA LYS A 32 9.17 12.75 -9.72
C LYS A 32 10.04 13.99 -9.62
N ARG A 33 10.36 14.40 -8.40
CA ARG A 33 11.41 15.40 -8.15
C ARG A 33 12.79 14.74 -8.24
N PRO A 34 13.81 15.44 -8.77
CA PRO A 34 15.16 14.93 -8.78
C PRO A 34 15.67 14.69 -7.35
N LEU A 35 16.46 13.64 -7.17
CA LEU A 35 17.10 13.36 -5.89
C LEU A 35 18.22 14.39 -5.65
N PRO A 36 18.47 14.79 -4.39
CA PRO A 36 19.52 15.77 -4.07
C PRO A 36 20.88 15.24 -4.49
N ALA A 37 21.73 16.07 -5.09
CA ALA A 37 23.11 15.71 -5.46
C ALA A 37 24.03 15.63 -4.21
N GLY A 38 25.21 15.00 -4.37
CA GLY A 38 26.26 14.99 -3.35
C GLY A 38 26.06 14.01 -2.18
N ARG A 39 25.08 13.09 -2.26
CA ARG A 39 24.91 12.05 -1.24
C ARG A 39 25.79 10.84 -1.54
N PRO A 40 26.16 10.03 -0.52
CA PRO A 40 26.80 8.73 -0.76
C PRO A 40 25.90 7.81 -1.60
N ARG A 41 26.51 6.92 -2.39
CA ARG A 41 25.80 5.95 -3.26
C ARG A 41 24.75 5.15 -2.50
N GLU A 42 25.09 4.69 -1.29
CA GLU A 42 24.21 3.88 -0.45
C GLU A 42 22.90 4.58 -0.06
N TRP A 43 22.92 5.91 0.05
CA TRP A 43 21.74 6.72 0.35
C TRP A 43 20.73 6.61 -0.81
N TYR A 44 21.20 6.78 -2.05
CA TYR A 44 20.34 6.65 -3.23
C TYR A 44 19.84 5.22 -3.41
N VAL A 45 20.70 4.22 -3.18
CA VAL A 45 20.30 2.80 -3.27
C VAL A 45 19.20 2.50 -2.24
N SER A 46 19.38 2.93 -1.00
CA SER A 46 18.40 2.72 0.08
C SER A 46 17.09 3.45 -0.20
N HIS A 47 17.15 4.71 -0.66
CA HIS A 47 15.97 5.48 -1.04
C HIS A 47 15.20 4.81 -2.19
N ASN A 48 15.88 4.40 -3.26
CA ASN A 48 15.25 3.73 -4.38
C ASN A 48 14.69 2.34 -4.02
N ARG A 49 15.35 1.60 -3.10
CA ARG A 49 14.80 0.35 -2.54
C ARG A 49 13.50 0.60 -1.77
N ARG A 50 13.43 1.65 -0.95
CA ARG A 50 12.20 2.04 -0.25
C ARG A 50 11.08 2.40 -1.23
N LEU A 51 11.37 3.22 -2.24
CA LEU A 51 10.40 3.56 -3.30
C LEU A 51 9.91 2.32 -4.05
N LYS A 52 10.81 1.36 -4.34
CA LYS A 52 10.46 0.09 -4.98
C LYS A 52 9.54 -0.73 -4.09
N ALA A 53 9.88 -0.87 -2.81
CA ALA A 53 9.10 -1.63 -1.84
C ALA A 53 7.71 -1.00 -1.58
N MET A 54 7.60 0.32 -1.50
CA MET A 54 6.30 0.99 -1.35
C MET A 54 5.37 0.74 -2.54
N ARG A 55 5.90 0.82 -3.78
CA ARG A 55 5.11 0.52 -4.98
C ARG A 55 4.58 -0.91 -4.98
N LEU A 56 5.42 -1.87 -4.58
CA LEU A 56 5.00 -3.26 -4.46
C LEU A 56 3.98 -3.47 -3.34
N ALA A 57 4.15 -2.82 -2.19
CA ALA A 57 3.19 -2.90 -1.09
C ALA A 57 1.80 -2.39 -1.50
N ILE A 58 1.72 -1.26 -2.20
CA ILE A 58 0.47 -0.74 -2.75
C ILE A 58 -0.15 -1.75 -3.73
N ALA A 59 0.61 -2.23 -4.71
CA ALA A 59 0.11 -3.20 -5.69
C ALA A 59 -0.37 -4.52 -5.05
N LEU A 60 0.28 -4.98 -3.99
CA LEU A 60 -0.14 -6.14 -3.21
C LEU A 60 -1.49 -5.88 -2.53
N LEU A 61 -1.63 -4.73 -1.87
CA LEU A 61 -2.89 -4.35 -1.23
C LEU A 61 -4.03 -4.23 -2.25
N ASP A 62 -3.77 -3.61 -3.39
CA ASP A 62 -4.74 -3.44 -4.49
C ASP A 62 -5.15 -4.78 -5.12
N SER A 63 -4.25 -5.77 -5.11
CA SER A 63 -4.51 -7.13 -5.63
C SER A 63 -5.11 -8.09 -4.59
N GLY A 64 -5.37 -7.64 -3.37
CA GLY A 64 -6.03 -8.42 -2.33
C GLY A 64 -5.10 -9.16 -1.36
N VAL A 65 -3.81 -8.80 -1.34
CA VAL A 65 -2.84 -9.28 -0.34
C VAL A 65 -2.79 -8.27 0.80
N TYR A 66 -3.51 -8.56 1.87
CA TYR A 66 -3.76 -7.61 2.97
C TYR A 66 -2.79 -7.75 4.15
N LEU A 67 -2.22 -8.94 4.33
CA LEU A 67 -1.38 -9.25 5.48
C LEU A 67 0.09 -9.50 5.09
N PRO A 68 1.05 -9.10 5.94
CA PRO A 68 2.47 -9.37 5.70
C PRO A 68 2.80 -10.85 5.47
N ASP A 69 2.06 -11.76 6.13
CA ASP A 69 2.30 -13.20 6.05
C ASP A 69 1.80 -13.81 4.74
N GLN A 70 0.90 -13.12 4.03
CA GLN A 70 0.46 -13.47 2.68
C GLN A 70 1.48 -13.00 1.61
N ALA A 71 2.25 -11.95 1.92
CA ALA A 71 3.29 -11.40 1.03
C ALA A 71 4.59 -12.21 1.10
N ARG A 72 4.54 -13.48 0.66
CA ARG A 72 5.73 -14.33 0.49
C ARG A 72 6.63 -13.79 -0.64
N ASP A 73 7.91 -14.15 -0.61
CA ASP A 73 8.87 -13.62 -1.59
C ASP A 73 8.48 -13.95 -3.04
N ASP A 74 7.95 -15.14 -3.32
CA ASP A 74 7.44 -15.52 -4.64
C ASP A 74 6.22 -14.70 -5.05
N THR A 75 5.30 -14.43 -4.11
CA THR A 75 4.14 -13.55 -4.33
C THR A 75 4.61 -12.13 -4.69
N ILE A 76 5.55 -11.57 -3.92
CA ILE A 76 6.10 -10.23 -4.16
C ILE A 76 6.81 -10.17 -5.52
N ARG A 77 7.61 -11.19 -5.87
CA ARG A 77 8.32 -11.28 -7.16
C ARG A 77 7.34 -11.42 -8.32
N GLY A 78 6.30 -12.25 -8.18
CA GLY A 78 5.23 -12.41 -9.17
C GLY A 78 4.44 -11.11 -9.37
N THR A 79 4.08 -10.40 -8.30
CA THR A 79 3.45 -9.07 -8.42
C THR A 79 4.36 -8.08 -9.13
N ALA A 80 5.68 -8.12 -8.88
CA ALA A 80 6.63 -7.27 -9.59
C ALA A 80 6.62 -7.56 -11.10
N GLU A 81 6.56 -8.82 -11.51
CA GLU A 81 6.43 -9.21 -12.91
C GLU A 81 5.11 -8.72 -13.53
N THR A 82 3.98 -8.89 -12.84
CA THR A 82 2.65 -8.42 -13.29
C THR A 82 2.63 -6.92 -13.57
N ILE A 83 3.31 -6.11 -12.76
CA ILE A 83 3.39 -4.65 -12.94
C ILE A 83 4.59 -4.21 -13.81
N GLY A 84 5.30 -5.13 -14.45
CA GLY A 84 6.43 -4.84 -15.34
C GLY A 84 7.70 -4.32 -14.64
N MET A 85 7.85 -4.59 -13.34
CA MET A 85 8.99 -4.18 -12.54
C MET A 85 10.04 -5.29 -12.46
N ARG A 86 11.33 -4.95 -12.61
CA ARG A 86 12.45 -5.89 -12.39
C ARG A 86 12.31 -6.59 -11.01
N PRO A 87 12.65 -7.88 -10.86
CA PRO A 87 12.51 -8.59 -9.60
C PRO A 87 13.16 -7.86 -8.39
N PRO A 88 12.49 -7.84 -7.23
CA PRO A 88 13.05 -7.30 -5.99
C PRO A 88 14.12 -8.23 -5.38
N SER A 89 15.06 -7.63 -4.66
CA SER A 89 16.00 -8.38 -3.80
C SER A 89 15.31 -8.81 -2.50
N ASP A 90 15.88 -9.79 -1.80
CA ASP A 90 15.33 -10.28 -0.52
C ASP A 90 15.21 -9.16 0.53
N THR A 91 16.18 -8.24 0.57
CA THR A 91 16.10 -7.04 1.41
C THR A 91 14.87 -6.18 1.06
N THR A 92 14.54 -6.07 -0.23
CA THR A 92 13.35 -5.34 -0.68
C THR A 92 12.07 -6.08 -0.31
N CYS A 93 12.03 -7.41 -0.43
CA CYS A 93 10.89 -8.22 0.02
C CYS A 93 10.64 -8.06 1.53
N HIS A 94 11.70 -8.03 2.33
CA HIS A 94 11.59 -7.71 3.76
C HIS A 94 11.01 -6.31 4.00
N MET A 95 11.45 -5.29 3.25
CA MET A 95 10.90 -3.93 3.34
C MET A 95 9.42 -3.87 2.98
N VAL A 96 8.97 -4.62 1.96
CA VAL A 96 7.55 -4.72 1.60
C VAL A 96 6.74 -5.23 2.78
N ARG A 97 7.13 -6.36 3.36
CA ARG A 97 6.47 -6.93 4.54
C ARG A 97 6.47 -5.98 5.73
N ALA A 98 7.56 -5.24 5.94
CA ALA A 98 7.64 -4.22 6.98
C ALA A 98 6.66 -3.06 6.76
N PHE A 99 6.46 -2.61 5.51
CA PHE A 99 5.49 -1.55 5.20
C PHE A 99 4.03 -2.01 5.33
N MET A 100 3.75 -3.29 5.10
CA MET A 100 2.43 -3.87 5.29
C MET A 100 2.08 -4.11 6.77
N ARG A 101 3.08 -4.10 7.66
CA ARG A 101 2.85 -4.18 9.11
C ARG A 101 2.39 -2.81 9.61
N TYR A 102 1.07 -2.61 9.64
CA TYR A 102 0.50 -1.52 10.42
C TYR A 102 0.61 -1.88 11.92
N SER A 103 1.70 -1.47 12.56
CA SER A 103 1.85 -1.53 14.01
C SER A 103 1.13 -0.33 14.62
N ARG A 104 -0.05 -0.57 15.18
CA ARG A 104 -0.72 0.39 16.08
C ARG A 104 -0.20 0.23 17.50
#